data_AF-A0A1B6C3N3-F1
#
_entry.id   AF-A0A1B6C3N3-F1
#
_cell.length_a   1.000
_cell.length_b   1.000
_cell.length_c   1.000
_cell.angle_alpha   90.00
_cell.angle_beta   90.00
_cell.angle_gamma   90.00
#
_symmetry.space_group_name_H-M   'P 1'
#
loop_
_entity.id
_entity.type
_entity.pdbx_description
1 polymer ?
#
loop_
_entity_poly.entity_id
_entity_poly.type
_entity_poly.pdbx_seq_one_letter_code
_entity_poly.pdbx_strand_id
1 'polypeptide(L)'
;IDSAFDYVIYEKGGSVLRMTEHFLTTDKWKNGLKRYLEANQYKTGNPSSLFDHLNNASQGILPDGVSVNDILNTWTTQPGYPVIQVNTSSSPLTLNQQPFALDAKHANLSWYVPLTYTTAKQLDFNNTLPSYWLKPGDTNLQINESTNSSWVIFNIQQTGFYRVNYDVGNWRKLISQLNTSHTDINLINRAQILDDAFKLARFGYLDYSIAFALSQYLSKEVDYLPWLSAASNLNYLTTHLYGTNLGNSLKAYARELLTDNFIA
;
A
#
# COMPACT_ATOMS: atom_id res chain seq x y z
N ILE A 1 1.09 20.65 -22.69
CA ILE A 1 1.60 21.17 -21.40
C ILE A 1 0.59 20.88 -20.29
N ASP A 2 -0.71 21.15 -20.48
CA ASP A 2 -1.74 20.82 -19.48
C ASP A 2 -1.94 19.32 -19.21
N SER A 3 -1.74 18.43 -20.21
CA SER A 3 -1.77 16.98 -20.00
C SER A 3 -0.56 16.41 -19.24
N ALA A 4 0.46 17.25 -18.97
CA ALA A 4 1.61 16.91 -18.15
C ALA A 4 1.41 17.33 -16.68
N PHE A 5 0.22 17.77 -16.29
CA PHE A 5 -0.13 18.13 -14.91
C PHE A 5 -1.36 17.32 -14.46
N ASP A 6 -1.27 16.00 -14.59
CA ASP A 6 -2.33 15.07 -14.19
C ASP A 6 -2.00 14.38 -12.84
N TYR A 7 -3.00 13.72 -12.26
CA TYR A 7 -2.94 12.88 -11.05
C TYR A 7 -1.67 12.02 -10.97
N VAL A 8 -1.24 11.47 -12.12
CA VAL A 8 -0.06 10.61 -12.25
C VAL A 8 1.23 11.33 -11.84
N ILE A 9 1.35 12.63 -12.10
CA ILE A 9 2.62 13.35 -11.88
C ILE A 9 2.74 13.82 -10.43
N TYR A 10 1.64 14.27 -9.81
CA TYR A 10 1.67 14.75 -8.43
C TYR A 10 1.55 13.62 -7.41
N GLU A 11 0.54 12.76 -7.52
CA GLU A 11 0.24 11.79 -6.47
C GLU A 11 1.15 10.56 -6.54
N LYS A 12 1.31 9.96 -7.74
CA LYS A 12 2.26 8.86 -7.92
C LYS A 12 3.70 9.34 -7.76
N GLY A 13 4.06 10.50 -8.32
CA GLY A 13 5.39 11.08 -8.15
C GLY A 13 5.74 11.28 -6.67
N GLY A 14 4.88 11.96 -5.90
CA GLY A 14 5.06 12.17 -4.46
C GLY A 14 5.12 10.87 -3.67
N SER A 15 4.28 9.89 -3.98
CA SER A 15 4.25 8.59 -3.30
C SER A 15 5.52 7.77 -3.54
N VAL A 16 6.04 7.75 -4.77
CA VAL A 16 7.29 7.07 -5.11
C VAL A 16 8.49 7.76 -4.44
N LEU A 17 8.50 9.10 -4.37
CA LEU A 17 9.53 9.84 -3.64
C LEU A 17 9.50 9.52 -2.13
N ARG A 18 8.31 9.48 -1.51
CA ARG A 18 8.16 9.08 -0.11
C ARG A 18 8.64 7.65 0.13
N MET A 19 8.26 6.70 -0.73
CA MET A 19 8.75 5.32 -0.68
C MET A 19 10.28 5.28 -0.75
N THR A 20 10.88 6.12 -1.61
CA THR A 20 12.34 6.25 -1.77
C THR A 20 13.01 6.78 -0.52
N GLU A 21 12.44 7.80 0.11
CA GLU A 21 12.92 8.28 1.40
C GLU A 21 12.94 7.17 2.46
N HIS A 22 11.87 6.38 2.56
CA HIS A 22 11.78 5.32 3.57
C HIS A 22 12.79 4.19 3.30
N PHE A 23 12.93 3.69 2.07
CA PHE A 23 13.93 2.64 1.81
C PHE A 23 15.37 3.15 1.84
N LEU A 24 15.60 4.45 1.60
CA LEU A 24 16.93 5.04 1.74
C LEU A 24 17.29 5.46 3.16
N THR A 25 16.31 5.57 4.06
CA THR A 25 16.37 6.42 5.26
C THR A 25 16.37 7.91 4.94
N THR A 26 15.72 8.70 5.80
CA THR A 26 15.62 10.16 5.66
C THR A 26 16.99 10.83 5.57
N ASP A 27 17.99 10.37 6.32
CA ASP A 27 19.32 10.99 6.33
C ASP A 27 20.05 10.80 5.01
N LYS A 28 20.04 9.58 4.45
CA LYS A 28 20.68 9.30 3.15
C LYS A 28 19.90 9.94 2.01
N TRP A 29 18.57 9.91 2.08
CA TRP A 29 17.68 10.61 1.14
C TRP A 29 18.00 12.11 1.08
N LYS A 30 18.03 12.79 2.23
CA LYS A 30 18.38 14.22 2.32
C LYS A 30 19.79 14.50 1.83
N ASN A 31 20.76 13.62 2.16
CA ASN A 31 22.14 13.77 1.70
C ASN A 31 22.24 13.68 0.16
N GLY A 32 21.61 12.67 -0.44
CA GLY A 32 21.57 12.48 -1.89
C GLY A 32 20.88 13.66 -2.58
N LEU A 33 19.74 14.11 -2.05
CA LEU A 33 19.01 15.27 -2.59
C LEU A 33 19.83 16.56 -2.49
N LYS A 34 20.51 16.81 -1.36
CA LYS A 34 21.39 17.96 -1.18
C LYS A 34 22.49 17.98 -2.24
N ARG A 35 23.19 16.85 -2.43
CA ARG A 35 24.26 16.74 -3.44
C ARG A 35 23.73 16.94 -4.86
N TYR A 36 22.56 16.39 -5.16
CA TYR A 36 21.90 16.60 -6.46
C TYR A 36 21.63 18.09 -6.71
N LEU A 37 21.04 18.79 -5.74
CA LEU A 37 20.71 20.22 -5.86
C LEU A 37 21.97 21.09 -6.01
N GLU A 38 23.04 20.79 -5.26
CA GLU A 38 24.33 21.49 -5.37
C GLU A 38 24.97 21.26 -6.75
N ALA A 39 24.97 20.02 -7.26
CA ALA A 39 25.56 19.69 -8.56
C ALA A 39 24.78 20.25 -9.77
N ASN A 40 23.47 20.41 -9.61
CA ASN A 40 22.54 20.88 -10.64
C ASN A 40 22.10 22.35 -10.44
N GLN A 41 22.78 23.08 -9.56
CA GLN A 41 22.48 24.48 -9.31
C GLN A 41 22.54 25.29 -10.62
N TYR A 42 21.48 26.05 -10.90
CA TYR A 42 21.32 26.86 -12.12
C TYR A 42 21.29 26.07 -13.45
N LYS A 43 21.06 24.75 -13.40
CA LYS A 43 20.91 23.88 -14.57
C LYS A 43 19.49 23.30 -14.65
N THR A 44 19.17 22.69 -15.78
CA THR A 44 17.96 21.87 -15.92
C THR A 44 18.12 20.53 -15.24
N GLY A 45 17.10 20.07 -14.51
CA GLY A 45 17.11 18.76 -13.86
C GLY A 45 16.93 17.60 -14.83
N ASN A 46 17.52 16.44 -14.49
CA ASN A 46 17.38 15.19 -15.23
C ASN A 46 17.14 14.04 -14.24
N PRO A 47 16.09 13.20 -14.42
CA PRO A 47 15.82 12.05 -13.55
C PRO A 47 17.04 11.14 -13.32
N SER A 48 17.81 10.82 -14.36
CA SER A 48 19.00 9.97 -14.21
C SER A 48 20.02 10.57 -13.25
N SER A 49 20.23 11.90 -13.33
CA SER A 49 21.14 12.59 -12.40
C SER A 49 20.64 12.53 -10.96
N LEU A 50 19.33 12.69 -10.73
CA LEU A 50 18.77 12.53 -9.40
C LEU A 50 19.03 11.11 -8.87
N PHE A 51 18.75 10.09 -9.68
CA PHE A 51 18.90 8.69 -9.25
C PHE A 51 20.35 8.36 -8.94
N ASP A 52 21.32 8.85 -9.74
CA ASP A 52 22.74 8.64 -9.49
C ASP A 52 23.20 9.23 -8.14
N HIS A 53 22.74 10.44 -7.80
CA HIS A 53 23.09 11.06 -6.52
C HIS A 53 22.48 10.33 -5.32
N LEU A 54 21.24 9.82 -5.47
CA LEU A 54 20.60 8.99 -4.47
C LEU A 54 21.31 7.64 -4.31
N ASN A 55 21.71 7.01 -5.43
CA ASN A 55 22.47 5.77 -5.43
C ASN A 55 23.83 5.92 -4.74
N ASN A 56 24.52 7.04 -4.96
CA ASN A 56 25.78 7.32 -4.29
C ASN A 56 25.61 7.53 -2.78
N ALA A 57 24.43 7.94 -2.32
CA ALA A 57 24.11 8.07 -0.90
C ALA A 57 23.59 6.75 -0.28
N SER A 58 23.18 5.76 -1.08
CA SER A 58 22.48 4.55 -0.64
C SER A 58 23.40 3.39 -0.20
N GLN A 59 24.67 3.64 0.12
CA GLN A 59 25.64 2.57 0.43
C GLN A 59 25.15 1.64 1.55
N GLY A 60 25.07 0.34 1.29
CA GLY A 60 24.80 -0.71 2.29
C GLY A 60 23.33 -0.88 2.73
N ILE A 61 22.35 -0.38 1.96
CA ILE A 61 20.91 -0.53 2.28
C ILE A 61 20.07 -1.16 1.15
N LEU A 62 20.61 -1.23 -0.06
CA LEU A 62 19.94 -1.84 -1.21
C LEU A 62 20.31 -3.33 -1.33
N PRO A 63 19.49 -4.14 -2.03
CA PRO A 63 19.87 -5.51 -2.37
C PRO A 63 21.19 -5.57 -3.14
N ASP A 64 21.93 -6.67 -2.96
CA ASP A 64 23.18 -6.90 -3.68
C ASP A 64 22.98 -6.78 -5.19
N GLY A 65 23.83 -5.97 -5.82
CA GLY A 65 23.82 -5.75 -7.27
C GLY A 65 22.65 -4.90 -7.79
N VAL A 66 21.86 -4.26 -6.92
CA VAL A 66 20.72 -3.41 -7.30
C VAL A 66 21.01 -1.95 -6.98
N SER A 67 20.87 -1.07 -7.97
CA SER A 67 21.01 0.39 -7.82
C SER A 67 19.65 1.08 -7.58
N VAL A 68 19.69 2.33 -7.08
CA VAL A 68 18.49 3.19 -7.02
C VAL A 68 17.89 3.37 -8.42
N ASN A 69 18.73 3.45 -9.45
CA ASN A 69 18.29 3.59 -10.84
C ASN A 69 17.47 2.36 -11.26
N ASP A 70 17.93 1.14 -10.95
CA ASP A 70 17.20 -0.10 -11.27
C ASP A 70 15.81 -0.10 -10.62
N ILE A 71 15.74 0.33 -9.34
CA ILE A 71 14.49 0.40 -8.60
C ILE A 71 13.56 1.45 -9.23
N LEU A 72 14.00 2.71 -9.29
CA LEU A 72 13.15 3.85 -9.72
C LEU A 72 12.78 3.80 -11.19
N ASN A 73 13.57 3.16 -12.05
CA ASN A 73 13.19 2.92 -13.45
C ASN A 73 11.89 2.10 -13.53
N THR A 74 11.72 1.07 -12.70
CA THR A 74 10.47 0.28 -12.69
C THR A 74 9.27 1.10 -12.23
N TRP A 75 9.45 2.17 -11.44
CA TRP A 75 8.35 3.00 -10.96
C TRP A 75 7.99 4.16 -11.90
N THR A 76 8.98 4.68 -12.62
CA THR A 76 8.86 5.92 -13.40
C THR A 76 8.68 5.73 -14.90
N THR A 77 9.09 4.59 -15.45
CA THR A 77 9.05 4.35 -16.90
C THR A 77 7.86 3.49 -17.37
N GLN A 78 7.06 2.94 -16.45
CA GLN A 78 5.90 2.11 -16.76
C GLN A 78 4.62 2.59 -16.04
N PRO A 79 3.43 2.33 -16.61
CA PRO A 79 2.16 2.73 -16.02
C PRO A 79 1.79 1.89 -14.80
N GLY A 80 0.91 2.42 -13.96
CA GLY A 80 0.31 1.70 -12.83
C GLY A 80 1.26 1.46 -11.65
N TYR A 81 0.90 0.45 -10.84
CA TYR A 81 1.56 -0.02 -9.63
C TYR A 81 1.13 -1.49 -9.34
N PRO A 82 1.86 -2.24 -8.51
CA PRO A 82 1.51 -3.63 -8.22
C PRO A 82 0.48 -3.78 -7.09
N VAL A 83 -0.24 -4.90 -7.15
CA VAL A 83 -0.81 -5.55 -5.96
C VAL A 83 0.10 -6.70 -5.57
N ILE A 84 0.44 -6.77 -4.29
CA ILE A 84 1.20 -7.86 -3.69
C ILE A 84 0.24 -8.89 -3.14
N GLN A 85 0.32 -10.12 -3.63
CA GLN A 85 -0.46 -11.25 -3.13
C GLN A 85 0.34 -11.94 -2.03
N VAL A 86 -0.24 -12.03 -0.84
CA VAL A 86 0.36 -12.68 0.32
C VAL A 86 -0.43 -13.93 0.67
N ASN A 87 0.20 -15.09 0.53
CA ASN A 87 -0.39 -16.36 0.93
C ASN A 87 0.19 -16.80 2.27
N THR A 88 -0.68 -16.83 3.28
CA THR A 88 -0.38 -17.22 4.66
C THR A 88 -0.89 -18.62 5.02
N SER A 89 -1.48 -19.34 4.05
CA SER A 89 -1.95 -20.72 4.25
C SER A 89 -0.81 -21.74 4.28
N SER A 90 0.38 -21.35 3.82
CA SER A 90 1.61 -22.14 3.88
C SER A 90 2.62 -21.53 4.84
N SER A 91 3.53 -22.37 5.33
CA SER A 91 4.75 -21.95 6.02
C SER A 91 5.95 -22.53 5.26
N PRO A 92 6.86 -21.72 4.71
CA PRO A 92 6.90 -20.25 4.77
C PRO A 92 5.73 -19.59 4.04
N LEU A 93 5.45 -18.34 4.39
CA LEU A 93 4.47 -17.53 3.67
C LEU A 93 5.07 -17.08 2.33
N THR A 94 4.22 -17.01 1.31
CA THR A 94 4.65 -16.77 -0.07
C THR A 94 4.08 -15.49 -0.64
N LEU A 95 4.91 -14.77 -1.39
CA LEU A 95 4.56 -13.50 -2.00
C LEU A 95 4.84 -13.50 -3.49
N ASN A 96 3.95 -12.88 -4.23
CA ASN A 96 4.17 -12.47 -5.61
C ASN A 96 3.53 -11.11 -5.89
N GLN A 97 3.83 -10.56 -7.05
CA GLN A 97 3.27 -9.30 -7.52
C GLN A 97 2.58 -9.49 -8.86
N GLN A 98 1.57 -8.68 -9.08
CA GLN A 98 0.99 -8.48 -10.40
C GLN A 98 0.54 -7.03 -10.55
N PRO A 99 0.46 -6.51 -11.79
CA PRO A 99 -0.10 -5.18 -12.06
C PRO A 99 -1.53 -5.08 -11.52
N PHE A 100 -1.83 -4.02 -10.76
CA PHE A 100 -3.16 -3.80 -10.23
C PHE A 100 -4.04 -3.05 -11.22
N ALA A 101 -5.21 -3.61 -11.54
CA ALA A 101 -6.25 -2.96 -12.35
C ALA A 101 -5.78 -2.43 -13.73
N LEU A 102 -4.78 -3.09 -14.33
CA LEU A 102 -4.35 -2.83 -15.71
C LEU A 102 -4.91 -3.89 -16.67
N ASP A 103 -4.96 -3.54 -17.94
CA ASP A 103 -5.40 -4.43 -19.02
C ASP A 103 -4.34 -5.48 -19.38
N ALA A 104 -4.78 -6.50 -20.13
CA ALA A 104 -3.99 -7.70 -20.43
C ALA A 104 -2.63 -7.41 -21.11
N LYS A 105 -2.51 -6.30 -21.86
CA LYS A 105 -1.23 -5.89 -22.49
C LYS A 105 -0.14 -5.57 -21.47
N HIS A 106 -0.50 -5.22 -20.24
CA HIS A 106 0.45 -4.89 -19.18
C HIS A 106 0.64 -6.02 -18.17
N ALA A 107 0.09 -7.21 -18.40
CA ALA A 107 0.09 -8.32 -17.43
C ALA A 107 1.48 -8.75 -16.94
N ASN A 108 2.53 -8.50 -17.75
CA ASN A 108 3.92 -8.87 -17.44
C ASN A 108 4.73 -7.75 -16.77
N LEU A 109 4.13 -6.59 -16.46
CA LEU A 109 4.82 -5.53 -15.75
C LEU A 109 5.12 -5.97 -14.31
N SER A 110 6.32 -5.64 -13.83
CA SER A 110 6.77 -5.94 -12.48
C SER A 110 7.69 -4.83 -11.96
N TRP A 111 7.84 -4.75 -10.65
CA TRP A 111 8.53 -3.66 -9.96
C TRP A 111 9.55 -4.21 -8.97
N TYR A 112 10.55 -3.40 -8.63
CA TYR A 112 11.29 -3.59 -7.38
C TYR A 112 10.49 -3.02 -6.23
N VAL A 113 9.92 -3.91 -5.41
CA VAL A 113 9.02 -3.53 -4.31
C VAL A 113 9.74 -3.67 -2.96
N PRO A 114 9.95 -2.56 -2.22
CA PRO A 114 10.45 -2.62 -0.86
C PRO A 114 9.34 -3.11 0.07
N LEU A 115 9.50 -4.30 0.63
CA LEU A 115 8.49 -4.92 1.50
C LEU A 115 8.80 -4.67 2.97
N THR A 116 7.84 -4.05 3.64
CA THR A 116 7.78 -3.95 5.11
C THR A 116 6.62 -4.80 5.61
N TYR A 117 6.76 -5.39 6.79
CA TYR A 117 5.67 -6.13 7.43
C TYR A 117 5.81 -6.16 8.94
N THR A 118 4.71 -6.48 9.60
CA THR A 118 4.64 -6.74 11.03
C THR A 118 3.61 -7.83 11.30
N THR A 119 3.68 -8.43 12.47
CA THR A 119 2.77 -9.50 12.89
C THR A 119 2.09 -9.12 14.20
N ALA A 120 1.01 -9.82 14.55
CA ALA A 120 0.35 -9.63 15.85
C ALA A 120 1.29 -9.91 17.05
N LYS A 121 2.41 -10.61 16.84
CA LYS A 121 3.41 -10.87 17.88
C LYS A 121 4.39 -9.71 18.05
N GLN A 122 4.81 -9.09 16.94
CA GLN A 122 5.80 -8.02 16.94
C GLN A 122 5.16 -6.65 17.21
N LEU A 123 4.02 -6.37 16.58
CA LEU A 123 3.28 -5.10 16.67
C LEU A 123 4.13 -3.85 16.40
N ASP A 124 5.23 -4.01 15.66
CA ASP A 124 6.08 -2.88 15.27
C ASP A 124 5.53 -2.24 13.99
N PHE A 125 4.81 -1.14 14.16
CA PHE A 125 4.34 -0.30 13.06
C PHE A 125 5.22 0.95 12.84
N ASN A 126 6.36 1.05 13.52
CA ASN A 126 7.26 2.20 13.41
C ASN A 126 8.48 1.89 12.53
N ASN A 127 8.85 0.62 12.40
CA ASN A 127 9.89 0.20 11.48
C ASN A 127 9.38 0.17 10.03
N THR A 128 9.69 1.22 9.29
CA THR A 128 9.37 1.34 7.85
C THR A 128 10.53 0.94 6.94
N LEU A 129 11.61 0.36 7.47
CA LEU A 129 12.73 -0.09 6.65
C LEU A 129 12.39 -1.44 5.98
N PRO A 130 12.70 -1.61 4.69
CA PRO A 130 12.37 -2.85 3.99
C PRO A 130 13.09 -4.05 4.59
N SER A 131 12.32 -5.07 4.98
CA SER A 131 12.86 -6.36 5.44
C SER A 131 13.20 -7.27 4.26
N TYR A 132 12.47 -7.11 3.15
CA TYR A 132 12.63 -7.89 1.93
C TYR A 132 12.44 -7.00 0.70
N TRP A 133 12.92 -7.49 -0.44
CA TRP A 133 12.68 -6.88 -1.74
C TRP A 133 12.06 -7.92 -2.65
N LEU A 134 10.89 -7.61 -3.19
CA LEU A 134 10.31 -8.39 -4.27
C LEU A 134 10.84 -7.82 -5.59
N LYS A 135 11.54 -8.65 -6.36
CA LYS A 135 12.21 -8.22 -7.60
C LYS A 135 11.32 -8.50 -8.81
N PRO A 136 11.53 -7.78 -9.93
CA PRO A 136 10.95 -8.14 -11.21
C PRO A 136 11.19 -9.61 -11.57
N GLY A 137 10.14 -10.34 -11.90
CA GLY A 137 10.20 -11.77 -12.23
C GLY A 137 10.11 -12.74 -11.04
N ASP A 138 10.11 -12.26 -9.78
CA ASP A 138 9.88 -13.13 -8.63
C ASP A 138 8.44 -13.67 -8.65
N THR A 139 8.30 -14.99 -8.72
CA THR A 139 6.99 -15.67 -8.73
C THR A 139 6.58 -16.22 -7.37
N ASN A 140 7.54 -16.36 -6.45
CA ASN A 140 7.33 -17.02 -5.17
C ASN A 140 8.40 -16.63 -4.14
N LEU A 141 8.41 -15.38 -3.69
CA LEU A 141 9.27 -14.96 -2.59
C LEU A 141 8.79 -15.60 -1.29
N GLN A 142 9.69 -16.27 -0.58
CA GLN A 142 9.40 -16.94 0.69
C GLN A 142 9.89 -16.11 1.88
N ILE A 143 9.02 -15.93 2.86
CA ILE A 143 9.38 -15.31 4.15
C ILE A 143 9.13 -16.33 5.25
N ASN A 144 10.17 -16.59 6.05
CA ASN A 144 10.13 -17.53 7.16
C ASN A 144 9.47 -16.88 8.37
N GLU A 145 8.15 -16.68 8.29
CA GLU A 145 7.32 -16.14 9.37
C GLU A 145 6.13 -17.07 9.64
N SER A 146 5.85 -17.33 10.91
CA SER A 146 4.78 -18.24 11.33
C SER A 146 3.53 -17.45 11.68
N THR A 147 2.50 -17.55 10.83
CA THR A 147 1.22 -16.84 11.00
C THR A 147 0.08 -17.77 11.46
N ASN A 148 0.40 -19.00 11.90
CA ASN A 148 -0.58 -20.07 12.10
C ASN A 148 -1.78 -19.67 12.99
N SER A 149 -1.62 -18.73 13.92
CA SER A 149 -2.73 -18.25 14.77
C SER A 149 -2.92 -16.73 14.73
N SER A 150 -2.16 -15.99 13.92
CA SER A 150 -2.13 -14.54 13.95
C SER A 150 -2.10 -13.92 12.57
N TRP A 151 -2.51 -12.66 12.46
CA TRP A 151 -2.45 -11.92 11.21
C TRP A 151 -1.03 -11.43 10.91
N VAL A 152 -0.76 -11.18 9.63
CA VAL A 152 0.35 -10.38 9.14
C VAL A 152 -0.19 -9.15 8.40
N ILE A 153 0.50 -8.02 8.53
CA ILE A 153 0.22 -6.79 7.80
C ILE A 153 1.49 -6.37 7.07
N PHE A 154 1.38 -6.18 5.76
CA PHE A 154 2.44 -5.62 4.93
C PHE A 154 2.19 -4.13 4.63
N ASN A 155 3.25 -3.44 4.22
CA ASN A 155 3.27 -2.02 3.89
C ASN A 155 3.02 -1.14 5.12
N ILE A 156 3.90 -1.25 6.11
CA ILE A 156 3.84 -0.47 7.36
C ILE A 156 3.76 1.02 7.05
N GLN A 157 2.77 1.70 7.65
CA GLN A 157 2.40 3.10 7.39
C GLN A 157 2.19 3.46 5.91
N GLN A 158 1.84 2.47 5.08
CA GLN A 158 1.60 2.62 3.65
C GLN A 158 2.74 3.40 2.95
N THR A 159 3.99 3.14 3.33
CA THR A 159 5.17 3.83 2.78
C THR A 159 5.47 3.44 1.35
N GLY A 160 5.14 2.21 0.97
CA GLY A 160 5.26 1.69 -0.37
C GLY A 160 4.06 2.04 -1.25
N PHE A 161 4.33 2.38 -2.52
CA PHE A 161 3.31 2.68 -3.51
C PHE A 161 2.73 1.41 -4.16
N TYR A 162 2.13 0.54 -3.34
CA TYR A 162 1.52 -0.71 -3.75
C TYR A 162 0.36 -1.10 -2.84
N ARG A 163 -0.51 -1.98 -3.35
CA ARG A 163 -1.62 -2.56 -2.56
C ARG A 163 -1.26 -3.94 -2.05
N VAL A 164 -1.89 -4.37 -0.97
CA VAL A 164 -1.69 -5.71 -0.43
C VAL A 164 -3.00 -6.49 -0.43
N ASN A 165 -2.98 -7.68 -1.02
CA ASN A 165 -4.06 -8.64 -0.88
C ASN A 165 -3.56 -9.87 -0.13
N TYR A 166 -4.42 -10.43 0.70
CA TYR A 166 -4.13 -11.63 1.46
C TYR A 166 -5.08 -12.76 1.08
N ASP A 167 -4.71 -14.00 1.41
CA ASP A 167 -5.68 -15.08 1.45
C ASP A 167 -6.82 -14.79 2.46
N VAL A 168 -7.97 -15.44 2.25
CA VAL A 168 -9.18 -15.24 3.07
C VAL A 168 -8.93 -15.53 4.55
N GLY A 169 -8.00 -16.43 4.87
CA GLY A 169 -7.62 -16.75 6.24
C GLY A 169 -7.05 -15.53 6.97
N ASN A 170 -6.08 -14.83 6.37
CA ASN A 170 -5.52 -13.62 6.96
C ASN A 170 -6.54 -12.48 7.02
N TRP A 171 -7.37 -12.29 5.98
CA TRP A 171 -8.44 -11.28 6.00
C TRP A 171 -9.40 -11.49 7.18
N ARG A 172 -9.80 -12.74 7.47
CA ARG A 172 -10.64 -13.05 8.64
C ARG A 172 -9.95 -12.73 9.97
N LYS A 173 -8.64 -12.99 10.07
CA LYS A 173 -7.85 -12.62 11.27
C LYS A 173 -7.79 -11.10 11.44
N LEU A 174 -7.65 -10.34 10.35
CA LEU A 174 -7.69 -8.87 10.38
C LEU A 174 -9.07 -8.34 10.81
N ILE A 175 -10.16 -8.91 10.28
CA ILE A 175 -11.53 -8.56 10.71
C ILE A 175 -11.70 -8.77 12.21
N SER A 176 -11.23 -9.91 12.73
CA SER A 176 -11.29 -10.22 14.16
C SER A 176 -10.48 -9.22 14.99
N GLN A 177 -9.24 -8.90 14.57
CA GLN A 177 -8.38 -7.94 15.26
C GLN A 177 -9.03 -6.54 15.30
N LEU A 178 -9.52 -6.05 14.17
CA LEU A 178 -10.12 -4.71 14.08
C LEU A 178 -11.39 -4.61 14.94
N ASN A 179 -12.21 -5.66 14.98
CA ASN A 179 -13.39 -5.67 15.85
C ASN A 179 -13.06 -5.77 17.34
N THR A 180 -11.92 -6.37 17.71
CA THR A 180 -11.56 -6.61 19.11
C THR A 180 -10.70 -5.49 19.69
N SER A 181 -9.66 -5.10 18.98
CA SER A 181 -8.66 -4.11 19.40
C SER A 181 -8.04 -3.45 18.15
N HIS A 182 -8.82 -2.61 17.47
CA HIS A 182 -8.33 -1.91 16.27
C HIS A 182 -7.15 -0.99 16.59
N THR A 183 -7.10 -0.38 17.78
CA THR A 183 -6.05 0.56 18.18
C THR A 183 -4.64 -0.04 18.25
N ASP A 184 -4.51 -1.38 18.30
CA ASP A 184 -3.22 -2.08 18.21
C ASP A 184 -2.61 -1.97 16.80
N ILE A 185 -3.43 -1.73 15.77
CA ILE A 185 -2.98 -1.50 14.40
C ILE A 185 -2.84 0.00 14.19
N ASN A 186 -1.69 0.43 13.65
CA ASN A 186 -1.42 1.83 13.35
C ASN A 186 -2.52 2.46 12.47
N LEU A 187 -2.87 3.71 12.80
CA LEU A 187 -3.88 4.52 12.13
C LEU A 187 -3.83 4.44 10.60
N ILE A 188 -2.64 4.62 10.01
CA ILE A 188 -2.45 4.62 8.55
C ILE A 188 -2.70 3.22 8.00
N ASN A 189 -2.23 2.18 8.69
CA ASN A 189 -2.48 0.80 8.26
C ASN A 189 -3.96 0.42 8.36
N ARG A 190 -4.73 0.93 9.35
CA ARG A 190 -6.18 0.71 9.38
C ARG A 190 -6.90 1.33 8.19
N ALA A 191 -6.49 2.55 7.80
CA ALA A 191 -7.00 3.22 6.62
C ALA A 191 -6.62 2.48 5.32
N GLN A 192 -5.36 2.01 5.23
CA GLN A 192 -4.86 1.20 4.12
C GLN A 192 -5.66 -0.10 3.99
N ILE A 193 -5.85 -0.86 5.07
CA ILE A 193 -6.55 -2.15 5.05
C ILE A 193 -7.98 -1.99 4.53
N LEU A 194 -8.68 -0.93 4.96
CA LEU A 194 -10.01 -0.59 4.44
C LEU A 194 -9.96 -0.22 2.94
N ASP A 195 -9.03 0.65 2.54
CA ASP A 195 -8.96 1.08 1.14
C ASP A 195 -8.61 -0.10 0.23
N ASP A 196 -7.60 -0.90 0.61
CA ASP A 196 -7.19 -2.11 -0.11
C ASP A 196 -8.37 -3.07 -0.23
N ALA A 197 -9.08 -3.40 0.86
CA ALA A 197 -10.20 -4.33 0.80
C ALA A 197 -11.29 -3.91 -0.22
N PHE A 198 -11.72 -2.65 -0.19
CA PHE A 198 -12.74 -2.16 -1.13
C PHE A 198 -12.23 -2.04 -2.57
N LYS A 199 -10.99 -1.61 -2.77
CA LYS A 199 -10.41 -1.50 -4.12
C LYS A 199 -10.16 -2.88 -4.72
N LEU A 200 -9.67 -3.83 -3.92
CA LEU A 200 -9.51 -5.22 -4.32
C LEU A 200 -10.87 -5.83 -4.69
N ALA A 201 -11.92 -5.57 -3.90
CA ALA A 201 -13.26 -6.05 -4.21
C ALA A 201 -13.82 -5.44 -5.50
N ARG A 202 -13.61 -4.16 -5.71
CA ARG A 202 -14.00 -3.45 -6.94
C ARG A 202 -13.40 -4.06 -8.20
N PHE A 203 -12.15 -4.52 -8.14
CA PHE A 203 -11.46 -5.12 -9.28
C PHE A 203 -11.47 -6.66 -9.27
N GLY A 204 -12.27 -7.29 -8.40
CA GLY A 204 -12.49 -8.73 -8.39
C GLY A 204 -11.38 -9.58 -7.75
N TYR A 205 -10.45 -8.96 -7.02
CA TYR A 205 -9.40 -9.68 -6.28
C TYR A 205 -9.88 -10.17 -4.90
N LEU A 206 -10.96 -9.60 -4.39
CA LEU A 206 -11.55 -9.92 -3.09
C LEU A 206 -13.08 -9.93 -3.21
N ASP A 207 -13.77 -10.72 -2.38
CA ASP A 207 -15.22 -10.66 -2.31
C ASP A 207 -15.68 -9.44 -1.50
N TYR A 208 -16.71 -8.72 -1.98
CA TYR A 208 -17.26 -7.56 -1.27
C TYR A 208 -17.73 -7.90 0.14
N SER A 209 -18.19 -9.12 0.41
CA SER A 209 -18.57 -9.56 1.76
C SER A 209 -17.42 -9.44 2.76
N ILE A 210 -16.18 -9.67 2.34
CA ILE A 210 -14.99 -9.51 3.21
C ILE A 210 -14.76 -8.02 3.48
N ALA A 211 -14.84 -7.17 2.44
CA ALA A 211 -14.68 -5.72 2.60
C ALA A 211 -15.75 -5.12 3.53
N PHE A 212 -17.02 -5.53 3.37
CA PHE A 212 -18.12 -5.08 4.23
C PHE A 212 -18.05 -5.64 5.65
N ALA A 213 -17.66 -6.90 5.83
CA ALA A 213 -17.42 -7.47 7.16
C ALA A 213 -16.26 -6.75 7.87
N LEU A 214 -15.24 -6.33 7.11
CA LEU A 214 -14.16 -5.52 7.64
C LEU A 214 -14.67 -4.14 8.06
N SER A 215 -15.42 -3.41 7.23
CA SER A 215 -15.89 -2.06 7.61
C SER A 215 -16.83 -1.99 8.81
N GLN A 216 -17.36 -3.11 9.30
CA GLN A 216 -18.19 -3.13 10.52
C GLN A 216 -17.45 -2.61 11.77
N TYR A 217 -16.12 -2.75 11.87
CA TYR A 217 -15.39 -2.23 13.04
C TYR A 217 -15.46 -0.70 13.15
N LEU A 218 -15.80 0.01 12.06
CA LEU A 218 -15.83 1.46 12.03
C LEU A 218 -16.79 2.06 13.06
N SER A 219 -17.80 1.32 13.54
CA SER A 219 -18.66 1.77 14.65
C SER A 219 -17.89 2.02 15.96
N LYS A 220 -16.65 1.53 16.07
CA LYS A 220 -15.73 1.75 17.20
C LYS A 220 -14.58 2.70 16.87
N GLU A 221 -14.44 3.08 15.59
CA GLU A 221 -13.34 3.91 15.11
C GLU A 221 -13.63 5.38 15.33
N VAL A 222 -12.66 6.11 15.90
CA VAL A 222 -12.78 7.54 16.18
C VAL A 222 -11.80 8.38 15.36
N ASP A 223 -10.78 7.75 14.77
CA ASP A 223 -9.79 8.47 14.00
C ASP A 223 -10.26 8.79 12.58
N TYR A 224 -9.82 9.95 12.08
CA TYR A 224 -10.25 10.49 10.80
C TYR A 224 -9.86 9.64 9.57
N LEU A 225 -8.62 9.11 9.52
CA LEU A 225 -8.10 8.49 8.29
C LEU A 225 -8.85 7.20 7.86
N PRO A 226 -9.16 6.24 8.76
CA PRO A 226 -9.96 5.08 8.41
C PRO A 226 -11.37 5.46 7.95
N TRP A 227 -11.99 6.45 8.60
CA TRP A 227 -13.28 6.98 8.19
C TRP A 227 -13.25 7.62 6.80
N LEU A 228 -12.22 8.41 6.49
CA LEU A 228 -12.03 8.99 5.17
C LEU A 228 -11.90 7.90 4.09
N SER A 229 -11.12 6.85 4.37
CA SER A 229 -10.94 5.69 3.49
C SER A 229 -12.27 4.98 3.22
N ALA A 230 -13.04 4.70 4.27
CA ALA A 230 -14.35 4.07 4.15
C ALA A 230 -15.35 4.95 3.40
N ALA A 231 -15.47 6.23 3.76
CA ALA A 231 -16.38 7.18 3.14
C ALA A 231 -16.12 7.32 1.64
N SER A 232 -14.86 7.41 1.22
CA SER A 232 -14.48 7.47 -0.19
C SER A 232 -14.96 6.23 -0.97
N ASN A 233 -14.74 5.04 -0.43
CA ASN A 233 -15.12 3.79 -1.08
C ASN A 233 -16.64 3.54 -1.06
N LEU A 234 -17.33 3.86 0.04
CA LEU A 234 -18.80 3.79 0.11
C LEU A 234 -19.46 4.84 -0.79
N ASN A 235 -18.89 6.04 -0.92
CA ASN A 235 -19.39 7.06 -1.84
C ASN A 235 -19.29 6.60 -3.31
N TYR A 236 -18.19 5.95 -3.68
CA TYR A 236 -18.07 5.33 -5.01
C TYR A 236 -19.22 4.35 -5.27
N LEU A 237 -19.46 3.42 -4.35
CA LEU A 237 -20.51 2.41 -4.50
C LEU A 237 -21.92 3.02 -4.53
N THR A 238 -22.21 3.95 -3.62
CA THR A 238 -23.53 4.61 -3.56
C THR A 238 -23.81 5.44 -4.82
N THR A 239 -22.79 6.05 -5.42
CA THR A 239 -22.91 6.77 -6.70
C THR A 239 -23.25 5.80 -7.84
N HIS A 240 -22.56 4.66 -7.93
CA HIS A 240 -22.77 3.68 -9.01
C HIS A 240 -24.06 2.86 -8.84
N LEU A 241 -24.58 2.76 -7.61
CA LEU A 241 -25.81 2.05 -7.28
C LEU A 241 -27.00 3.01 -7.07
N TYR A 242 -26.85 4.28 -7.46
CA TYR A 242 -27.89 5.29 -7.28
C TYR A 242 -29.22 4.88 -7.93
N GLY A 243 -30.32 5.08 -7.22
CA GLY A 243 -31.67 4.74 -7.70
C GLY A 243 -32.04 3.25 -7.59
N THR A 244 -31.13 2.39 -7.11
CA THR A 244 -31.41 0.95 -6.91
C THR A 244 -31.77 0.63 -5.46
N ASN A 245 -32.48 -0.49 -5.24
CA ASN A 245 -32.73 -1.01 -3.88
C ASN A 245 -31.43 -1.29 -3.12
N LEU A 246 -30.41 -1.82 -3.81
CA LEU A 246 -29.10 -2.07 -3.22
C LEU A 246 -28.42 -0.77 -2.78
N GLY A 247 -28.53 0.30 -3.56
CA GLY A 247 -28.04 1.62 -3.20
C GLY A 247 -28.73 2.19 -1.95
N ASN A 248 -30.03 1.93 -1.78
CA ASN A 248 -30.76 2.31 -0.56
C ASN A 248 -30.30 1.50 0.66
N SER A 249 -30.12 0.18 0.51
CA SER A 249 -29.57 -0.67 1.58
C SER A 249 -28.16 -0.24 1.97
N LEU A 250 -27.32 0.13 1.00
CA LEU A 250 -25.97 0.62 1.25
C LEU A 250 -25.96 1.95 2.02
N LYS A 251 -26.90 2.87 1.72
CA LYS A 251 -27.07 4.11 2.48
C LYS A 251 -27.52 3.84 3.91
N ALA A 252 -28.42 2.87 4.12
CA ALA A 252 -28.85 2.47 5.46
C ALA A 252 -27.67 1.90 6.27
N TYR A 253 -26.90 0.99 5.66
CA TYR A 253 -25.67 0.44 6.24
C TYR A 253 -24.66 1.55 6.62
N ALA A 254 -24.40 2.50 5.72
CA ALA A 254 -23.46 3.59 5.99
C ALA A 254 -23.90 4.47 7.17
N ARG A 255 -25.21 4.65 7.39
CA ARG A 255 -25.74 5.39 8.56
C ARG A 255 -25.55 4.61 9.85
N GLU A 256 -25.74 3.29 9.82
CA GLU A 256 -25.55 2.41 10.99
C GLU A 256 -24.10 2.44 11.50
N LEU A 257 -23.12 2.56 10.60
CA LEU A 257 -21.72 2.73 11.01
C LEU A 257 -21.47 4.03 11.78
N LEU A 258 -22.28 5.07 11.55
CA LEU A 258 -22.09 6.40 12.15
C LEU A 258 -22.84 6.57 13.48
N THR A 259 -23.87 5.77 13.76
CA THR A 259 -24.76 5.99 14.90
C THR A 259 -24.08 5.87 16.26
N ASP A 260 -23.05 5.02 16.39
CA ASP A 260 -22.37 4.81 17.67
C ASP A 260 -21.30 5.89 17.99
N ASN A 261 -20.69 6.50 16.96
CA ASN A 261 -19.60 7.45 17.12
C ASN A 261 -20.02 8.93 17.17
N PHE A 262 -21.21 9.27 16.64
CA PHE A 262 -21.64 10.67 16.46
C PHE A 262 -22.84 11.09 17.32
N ILE A 263 -23.38 10.18 18.14
CA ILE A 263 -24.53 10.44 19.03
C ILE A 263 -24.11 10.43 20.53
N ALA A 264 -22.82 10.27 20.83
CA ALA A 264 -22.28 10.35 22.20
C ALA A 264 -21.94 11.79 22.62
#